data_AF-A0A0R2SJ47-F1
#
_entry.id   AF-A0A0R2SJ47-F1
#
_cell.length_a   1.000
_cell.length_b   1.000
_cell.length_c   1.000
_cell.angle_alpha   90.00
_cell.angle_beta   90.00
_cell.angle_gamma   90.00
#
_symmetry.space_group_name_H-M   'P 1'
#
loop_
_entity.id
_entity.type
_entity.pdbx_description
1 polymer ?
#
loop_
_entity_poly.entity_id
_entity_poly.type
_entity_poly.pdbx_seq_one_letter_code
_entity_poly.pdbx_strand_id
1 'polypeptide(L)'
;MEVENWDTFNKVYILGDNSNRENAGIKKIFIGHEEDKPTKVHAIFDIPHTNAMREYMDNPEAKKMAQESGIKFETLFGVTCKD
;
A
#
# COMPACT_ATOMS: atom_id res chain seq x y z
N MET A 1 -8.65 -2.55 0.01
CA MET A 1 -8.31 -2.99 1.38
C MET A 1 -9.03 -2.11 2.39
N GLU A 2 -9.18 -2.56 3.63
CA GLU A 2 -9.66 -1.74 4.75
C GLU A 2 -8.48 -1.30 5.63
N VAL A 3 -8.62 -0.12 6.23
CA VAL A 3 -7.69 0.42 7.23
C VAL A 3 -8.45 0.81 8.50
N GLU A 4 -7.76 0.90 9.63
CA GLU A 4 -8.37 1.35 10.89
C GLU A 4 -8.81 2.81 10.84
N ASN A 5 -7.93 3.68 10.33
CA ASN A 5 -8.15 5.12 10.27
C ASN A 5 -7.39 5.72 9.07
N TRP A 6 -8.08 6.52 8.26
CA TRP A 6 -7.50 7.13 7.06
C TRP A 6 -6.33 8.06 7.35
N ASP A 7 -6.42 8.93 8.36
CA ASP A 7 -5.38 9.92 8.64
C ASP A 7 -4.07 9.25 9.08
N THR A 8 -4.19 8.19 9.88
CA THR A 8 -3.05 7.36 10.32
C THR A 8 -2.43 6.66 9.12
N PHE A 9 -3.25 6.03 8.28
CA PHE A 9 -2.79 5.38 7.06
C PHE A 9 -2.10 6.37 6.11
N ASN A 10 -2.68 7.54 5.87
CA ASN A 10 -2.10 8.55 5.00
C ASN A 10 -0.74 9.03 5.53
N LYS A 11 -0.64 9.32 6.83
CA LYS A 11 0.61 9.77 7.46
C LYS A 11 1.71 8.71 7.40
N VAL A 12 1.39 7.45 7.76
CA VAL A 12 2.38 6.38 7.90
C VAL A 12 2.71 5.74 6.55
N TYR A 13 1.69 5.37 5.77
CA TYR A 13 1.84 4.56 4.56
C TYR A 13 1.97 5.37 3.27
N ILE A 14 1.23 6.46 3.12
CA ILE A 14 1.26 7.25 1.88
C ILE A 14 2.41 8.25 1.89
N LEU A 15 2.57 8.97 3.00
CA LEU A 15 3.58 10.02 3.14
C LEU A 15 4.91 9.49 3.70
N GLY A 16 4.88 8.51 4.62
CA GLY A 16 6.05 8.02 5.32
C GLY A 16 6.96 7.06 4.52
N ASP A 17 6.52 6.54 3.37
CA ASP A 17 7.14 5.35 2.75
C ASP A 17 7.50 5.51 1.26
N ASN A 18 7.61 6.74 0.75
CA ASN A 18 7.98 6.92 -0.66
C ASN A 18 9.36 6.30 -0.99
N SER A 19 10.36 6.43 -0.11
CA SER A 19 11.74 5.99 -0.39
C SER A 19 11.88 4.47 -0.56
N ASN A 20 11.18 3.66 0.23
CA ASN A 20 11.28 2.19 0.13
C ASN A 20 10.62 1.67 -1.15
N ARG A 21 9.47 2.23 -1.54
CA ARG A 21 8.79 1.84 -2.77
C ARG A 21 9.55 2.27 -4.01
N GLU A 22 10.09 3.49 -4.00
CA GLU A 22 10.94 3.99 -5.11
C GLU A 22 12.19 3.12 -5.27
N ASN A 23 12.87 2.74 -4.18
CA ASN A 23 14.02 1.84 -4.23
C ASN A 23 13.68 0.44 -4.76
N ALA A 24 12.43 -0.02 -4.57
CA ALA A 24 11.93 -1.27 -5.13
C ALA A 24 11.39 -1.13 -6.57
N GLY A 25 11.48 0.05 -7.18
CA GLY A 25 10.92 0.33 -8.51
C GLY A 25 9.39 0.37 -8.55
N ILE A 26 8.72 0.39 -7.38
CA ILE A 26 7.26 0.42 -7.26
C ILE A 26 6.81 1.88 -7.28
N LYS A 27 6.12 2.28 -8.34
CA LYS A 27 5.64 3.65 -8.49
C LYS A 27 4.17 3.74 -8.12
N LYS A 28 3.84 4.67 -7.23
CA LYS A 28 2.46 5.00 -6.87
C LYS A 28 1.76 5.71 -8.05
N ILE A 29 0.69 5.12 -8.57
CA ILE A 29 -0.23 5.79 -9.51
C ILE A 29 -1.32 6.49 -8.72
N PHE A 30 -1.96 5.78 -7.79
CA PHE A 30 -3.08 6.29 -7.02
C PHE A 30 -3.16 5.60 -5.65
N ILE A 31 -3.47 6.37 -4.61
CA ILE A 31 -3.94 5.84 -3.33
C ILE A 31 -5.04 6.79 -2.83
N GLY A 32 -6.22 6.25 -2.54
CA GLY A 32 -7.35 7.01 -2.03
C GLY A 32 -8.38 6.12 -1.37
N HIS A 33 -9.46 6.69 -0.85
CA HIS A 33 -10.54 5.98 -0.20
C HIS A 33 -11.89 6.25 -0.87
N GLU A 34 -12.87 5.40 -0.59
CA GLU A 34 -14.27 5.64 -0.98
C GLU A 34 -14.80 6.89 -0.25
N GLU A 35 -15.59 7.70 -0.93
CA GLU A 35 -16.15 8.95 -0.38
C GLU A 35 -17.00 8.67 0.87
N ASP A 36 -17.91 7.70 0.77
CA ASP A 36 -18.81 7.31 1.86
C ASP A 36 -18.16 6.41 2.93
N LYS A 37 -16.95 5.90 2.65
CA LYS A 37 -16.25 4.98 3.56
C LYS A 37 -14.74 5.24 3.57
N PRO A 38 -14.27 6.21 4.37
CA PRO A 38 -12.85 6.58 4.42
C PRO A 38 -11.89 5.45 4.84
N THR A 39 -12.40 4.42 5.52
CA THR A 39 -11.60 3.25 5.89
C THR A 39 -11.35 2.30 4.72
N LYS A 40 -12.10 2.42 3.61
CA LYS A 40 -11.96 1.53 2.47
C LYS A 40 -11.08 2.18 1.41
N VAL A 41 -9.87 1.65 1.30
CA VAL A 41 -8.77 2.19 0.49
C VAL A 41 -8.57 1.39 -0.80
N HIS A 42 -8.35 2.14 -1.87
CA HIS A 42 -7.95 1.65 -3.19
C HIS A 42 -6.53 2.16 -3.48
N ALA A 43 -5.65 1.25 -3.91
CA ALA A 43 -4.27 1.58 -4.22
C ALA A 43 -3.89 0.96 -5.57
N ILE A 44 -3.30 1.77 -6.44
CA ILE A 44 -2.84 1.40 -7.77
C ILE A 44 -1.35 1.73 -7.85
N PHE A 45 -0.57 0.73 -8.23
CA PHE A 45 0.87 0.83 -8.38
C PHE A 45 1.26 0.37 -9.79
N ASP A 46 2.22 1.08 -10.35
CA ASP A 46 3.03 0.59 -11.46
C ASP A 46 4.18 -0.22 -10.87
N ILE A 47 4.33 -1.46 -11.32
CA ILE A 47 5.25 -2.43 -10.73
C ILE A 47 6.16 -3.04 -11.79
N PRO A 48 7.45 -3.27 -11.47
CA PRO A 48 8.42 -3.76 -12.46
C PRO A 48 8.19 -5.22 -12.85
N HIS A 49 7.53 -6.01 -12.00
CA HIS A 49 7.14 -7.40 -12.24
C HIS A 49 6.07 -7.86 -11.26
N THR A 50 5.42 -8.99 -11.53
CA THR A 50 4.26 -9.50 -10.77
C THR A 50 4.54 -9.79 -9.30
N ASN A 51 5.81 -9.99 -8.91
CA ASN A 51 6.21 -10.31 -7.54
C ASN A 51 6.70 -9.09 -6.73
N ALA A 52 6.84 -7.91 -7.35
CA ALA A 52 7.50 -6.76 -6.73
C ALA A 52 6.86 -6.34 -5.39
N MET A 53 5.52 -6.29 -5.33
CA MET A 53 4.82 -5.97 -4.07
C MET A 53 5.08 -6.99 -2.97
N ARG A 54 5.20 -8.27 -3.31
CA ARG A 54 5.50 -9.32 -2.32
C ARG A 54 6.92 -9.17 -1.78
N GLU A 55 7.90 -8.99 -2.67
CA GLU A 55 9.30 -8.80 -2.31
C GLU A 55 9.48 -7.53 -1.47
N TYR A 56 8.78 -6.46 -1.81
CA TYR A 56 8.72 -5.25 -0.99
C TYR A 56 8.18 -5.52 0.43
N MET A 57 7.14 -6.35 0.57
CA MET A 57 6.60 -6.74 1.88
C MET A 57 7.49 -7.69 2.68
N ASP A 58 8.49 -8.32 2.06
CA ASP A 58 9.51 -9.11 2.76
C ASP A 58 10.53 -8.20 3.50
N ASN A 59 10.61 -6.91 3.15
CA ASN A 59 11.41 -5.93 3.89
C ASN A 59 10.82 -5.69 5.30
N PRO A 60 11.59 -5.90 6.39
CA PRO A 60 11.10 -5.69 7.76
C PRO A 60 10.57 -4.27 8.05
N GLU A 61 11.18 -3.24 7.46
CA GLU A 61 10.75 -1.86 7.64
C GLU A 61 9.42 -1.59 6.95
N ALA A 62 9.27 -2.05 5.70
CA ALA A 62 8.01 -1.98 4.96
C ALA A 62 6.89 -2.74 5.69
N LYS A 63 7.20 -3.94 6.20
CA LYS A 63 6.25 -4.74 6.96
C LYS A 63 5.80 -4.05 8.25
N LYS A 64 6.76 -3.49 9.01
CA LYS A 64 6.48 -2.74 10.24
C LYS A 64 5.62 -1.50 9.95
N MET A 65 5.99 -0.74 8.93
CA MET A 65 5.24 0.44 8.50
C MET A 65 3.81 0.07 8.08
N ALA A 66 3.63 -1.01 7.32
CA ALA A 66 2.31 -1.49 6.92
C ALA A 66 1.45 -1.88 8.14
N GLN A 67 2.04 -2.51 9.16
CA GLN A 67 1.35 -2.80 10.43
C GLN A 67 0.97 -1.52 11.19
N GLU A 68 1.91 -0.57 11.33
CA GLU A 68 1.69 0.71 12.02
C GLU A 68 0.67 1.61 11.31
N SER A 69 0.49 1.43 10.00
CA SER A 69 -0.49 2.17 9.21
C SER A 69 -1.94 1.73 9.42
N GLY A 70 -2.17 0.64 10.18
CA GLY A 70 -3.51 0.12 10.46
C GLY A 70 -4.15 -0.60 9.28
N ILE A 71 -3.36 -1.13 8.33
CA ILE A 71 -3.88 -1.99 7.26
C ILE A 71 -4.44 -3.28 7.87
N LYS A 72 -5.68 -3.61 7.51
CA LYS A 72 -6.30 -4.90 7.82
C LYS A 72 -5.91 -5.93 6.77
N PHE A 73 -4.80 -6.64 6.97
CA PHE A 73 -4.20 -7.55 5.99
C PHE A 73 -5.15 -8.64 5.50
N GLU A 74 -6.11 -9.07 6.32
CA GLU A 74 -7.15 -10.02 5.95
C GLU A 74 -8.12 -9.49 4.88
N THR A 75 -8.12 -8.17 4.65
CA THR A 75 -8.93 -7.49 3.62
C THR A 75 -8.11 -7.05 2.41
N LEU A 76 -6.83 -7.41 2.36
CA LEU A 76 -5.95 -7.11 1.25
C LEU A 76 -6.25 -8.05 0.09
N PHE A 77 -6.83 -7.49 -0.98
CA PHE A 77 -7.03 -8.18 -2.25
C PHE A 77 -6.28 -7.43 -3.34
N GLY A 78 -5.46 -8.15 -4.09
CA GLY A 78 -4.66 -7.60 -5.19
C GLY A 78 -4.98 -8.32 -6.50
N VAL A 79 -4.94 -7.57 -7.60
CA VAL A 79 -5.02 -8.09 -8.96
C VAL A 79 -3.83 -7.51 -9.71
N THR A 80 -3.12 -8.35 -10.47
CA THR A 80 -2.05 -7.90 -11.35
C THR A 80 -2.53 -7.94 -12.78
N CYS A 81 -2.51 -6.79 -13.45
CA CYS A 81 -2.83 -6.69 -14.86
C CYS A 81 -1.56 -6.87 -15.69
N LYS A 82 -1.69 -7.50 -16.85
CA LYS A 82 -0.68 -7.53 -17.91
C LYS A 82 -1.33 -6.98 -19.17
N ASP A 83 -0.52 -6.34 -20.02
CA ASP A 83 -0.96 -5.90 -21.35
C ASP A 83 -1.39 -7.08 -22.23
#